data_AF-A0A7C2QQ63-F1
#
_entry.id   AF-A0A7C2QQ63-F1
#
_cell.length_a   1.000
_cell.length_b   1.000
_cell.length_c   1.000
_cell.angle_alpha   90.00
_cell.angle_beta   90.00
_cell.angle_gamma   90.00
#
_symmetry.space_group_name_H-M   'P 1'
#
loop_
_entity.id
_entity.type
_entity.pdbx_description
1 polymer ?
#
loop_
_entity_poly.entity_id
_entity_poly.type
_entity_poly.pdbx_seq_one_letter_code
_entity_poly.pdbx_strand_id
1 'polypeptide(L)'
;MDHALRVTEELNRLNADLNVPEYAVRIVSEEGATGKALLERFQDTEKQVPVIATTVDLLSTGVDAPSVRNVVFMKPLSSVVTFKQIVGRGSRLCADTDKFWFRVIDYTNASRLFDEWDKPGEPPSGGAATETPFTCVVGGRVTSEKDGKPIHAAHVCLQTGPNEVLDQLIGPDGQFFFSGIGKGKVVLVVTATDHNRAQMTLTTGPAAAVTLDIGLKPKKETPKAKVKITGLNVQMVDEAYEERDADGNLVTPEDYLKKVREEILAACHSMVELQTAWMSKQRRSGLLETLEERMVHLDILREILQRPDADSYDLLAHVAFGADLHSCEERANALFNLHKEFFESFDEEARAVLLGLMEKYRYGGIEEADNPAIFGLSPFNSDVRRVAQAFGGMPELRAAIDKLITLIYMEEAA
;
A
#
# COMPACT_ATOMS: atom_id res chain seq x y z
N MET A 1 -3.69 -14.19 -14.11
CA MET A 1 -3.17 -13.99 -15.48
C MET A 1 -4.07 -13.06 -16.31
N ASP A 2 -5.38 -13.32 -16.35
CA ASP A 2 -6.36 -12.55 -17.14
C ASP A 2 -6.58 -11.09 -16.63
N HIS A 3 -6.38 -10.85 -15.33
CA HIS A 3 -6.59 -9.51 -14.75
C HIS A 3 -5.64 -8.44 -15.31
N ALA A 4 -4.33 -8.71 -15.38
CA ALA A 4 -3.36 -7.73 -15.88
C ALA A 4 -3.63 -7.34 -17.33
N LEU A 5 -4.05 -8.31 -18.16
CA LEU A 5 -4.45 -8.05 -19.55
C LEU A 5 -5.67 -7.14 -19.62
N ARG A 6 -6.73 -7.47 -18.87
CA ARG A 6 -7.94 -6.65 -18.82
C ARG A 6 -7.64 -5.21 -18.38
N VAL A 7 -6.80 -5.03 -17.36
CA VAL A 7 -6.39 -3.70 -16.91
C VAL A 7 -5.64 -2.97 -18.01
N THR A 8 -4.72 -3.62 -18.72
CA THR A 8 -3.99 -3.03 -19.86
C THR A 8 -4.95 -2.60 -20.98
N GLU A 9 -5.88 -3.46 -21.37
CA GLU A 9 -6.85 -3.18 -22.43
C GLU A 9 -7.74 -1.99 -22.05
N GLU A 10 -8.23 -1.97 -20.81
CA GLU A 10 -9.10 -0.92 -20.31
C GLU A 10 -8.37 0.42 -20.17
N LEU A 11 -7.11 0.42 -19.71
CA LEU A 11 -6.27 1.62 -19.66
C LEU A 11 -6.05 2.20 -21.05
N ASN A 12 -5.74 1.37 -22.05
CA ASN A 12 -5.58 1.84 -23.42
C ASN A 12 -6.91 2.35 -24.00
N ARG A 13 -8.03 1.70 -23.69
CA ARG A 13 -9.37 2.12 -24.13
C ARG A 13 -9.77 3.48 -23.55
N LEU A 14 -9.57 3.68 -22.25
CA LEU A 14 -9.94 4.91 -21.55
C LEU A 14 -9.03 6.10 -21.90
N ASN A 15 -7.81 5.85 -22.34
CA ASN A 15 -6.83 6.87 -22.72
C ASN A 15 -6.59 6.94 -24.24
N ALA A 16 -7.52 6.43 -25.04
CA ALA A 16 -7.40 6.42 -26.51
C ALA A 16 -7.35 7.84 -27.11
N ASP A 17 -7.90 8.82 -26.41
CA ASP A 17 -7.88 10.24 -26.75
C ASP A 17 -6.47 10.86 -26.69
N LEU A 18 -5.56 10.29 -25.89
CA LEU A 18 -4.16 10.74 -25.82
C LEU A 18 -3.39 10.47 -27.11
N ASN A 19 -3.88 9.57 -27.98
CA ASN A 19 -3.24 9.16 -29.22
C ASN A 19 -1.78 8.68 -29.03
N VAL A 20 -1.50 8.06 -27.89
CA VAL A 20 -0.19 7.48 -27.55
C VAL A 20 -0.23 5.97 -27.83
N PRO A 21 0.55 5.46 -28.80
CA PRO A 21 0.59 4.04 -29.07
C PRO A 21 1.22 3.29 -27.90
N GLU A 22 0.66 2.13 -27.55
CA GLU A 22 1.17 1.28 -26.47
C GLU A 22 1.31 2.02 -25.13
N TYR A 23 0.34 2.89 -24.82
CA TYR A 23 0.29 3.68 -23.59
C TYR A 23 0.43 2.80 -22.35
N ALA A 24 -0.37 1.73 -22.27
CA ALA A 24 -0.21 0.66 -21.29
C ALA A 24 0.20 -0.64 -21.97
N VAL A 25 1.14 -1.37 -21.38
CA VAL A 25 1.52 -2.72 -21.83
C VAL A 25 1.49 -3.70 -20.68
N ARG A 26 1.18 -4.96 -21.00
CA ARG A 26 1.31 -6.07 -20.06
C ARG A 26 2.74 -6.61 -20.14
N ILE A 27 3.32 -6.92 -18.98
CA ILE A 27 4.65 -7.51 -18.85
C ILE A 27 4.56 -8.69 -17.86
N VAL A 28 4.58 -9.92 -18.39
CA VAL A 28 4.57 -11.18 -17.61
C VAL A 28 5.64 -12.18 -18.08
N SER A 29 5.98 -13.15 -17.23
CA SER A 29 7.11 -14.08 -17.45
C SER A 29 6.92 -14.99 -18.62
N GLU A 30 5.68 -15.35 -18.91
CA GLU A 30 5.34 -16.26 -19.99
C GLU A 30 5.49 -15.62 -21.38
N GLU A 31 5.63 -14.29 -21.47
CA GLU A 31 5.79 -13.56 -22.74
C GLU A 31 7.23 -13.56 -23.28
N GLY A 32 8.17 -14.20 -22.55
CA GLY A 32 9.52 -14.48 -23.02
C GLY A 32 10.27 -13.26 -23.58
N ALA A 33 10.71 -13.35 -24.84
CA ALA A 33 11.49 -12.32 -25.51
C ALA A 33 10.71 -11.00 -25.69
N THR A 34 9.40 -11.09 -25.95
CA THR A 34 8.54 -9.91 -26.16
C THR A 34 8.37 -9.12 -24.86
N GLY A 35 8.08 -9.82 -23.76
CA GLY A 35 7.97 -9.20 -22.43
C GLY A 35 9.28 -8.52 -22.00
N LYS A 36 10.43 -9.16 -22.28
CA LYS A 36 11.74 -8.58 -21.99
C LYS A 36 12.01 -7.30 -22.78
N ALA A 37 11.69 -7.26 -24.08
CA ALA A 37 11.87 -6.06 -24.90
C ALA A 37 10.98 -4.89 -24.44
N LEU A 38 9.73 -5.18 -24.04
CA LEU A 38 8.83 -4.18 -23.46
C LEU A 38 9.35 -3.64 -22.13
N LEU A 39 9.91 -4.52 -21.30
CA LEU A 39 10.52 -4.15 -20.04
C LEU A 39 11.76 -3.26 -20.22
N GLU A 40 12.67 -3.63 -21.12
CA GLU A 40 13.85 -2.81 -21.45
C GLU A 40 13.44 -1.42 -21.93
N ARG A 41 12.38 -1.35 -22.76
CA ARG A 41 11.84 -0.08 -23.24
C ARG A 41 11.19 0.76 -22.14
N PHE A 42 10.54 0.14 -21.15
CA PHE A 42 9.96 0.82 -19.99
C PHE A 42 11.03 1.35 -19.02
N GLN A 43 12.18 0.67 -18.93
CA GLN A 43 13.29 1.08 -18.07
C GLN A 43 14.09 2.25 -18.64
N ASP A 44 14.07 2.44 -19.96
CA ASP A 44 14.80 3.48 -20.66
C ASP A 44 14.21 4.87 -20.39
N THR A 45 14.97 5.71 -19.67
CA THR A 45 14.55 7.06 -19.27
C THR A 45 14.36 8.04 -20.43
N GLU A 46 14.91 7.72 -21.60
CA GLU A 46 14.73 8.52 -22.82
C GLU A 46 13.44 8.16 -23.56
N LYS A 47 12.79 7.03 -23.22
CA LYS A 47 11.53 6.60 -23.82
C LYS A 47 10.35 7.18 -23.07
N GLN A 48 9.38 7.67 -23.83
CA GLN A 48 8.10 8.16 -23.31
C GLN A 48 7.03 7.05 -23.24
N VAL A 49 7.28 5.89 -23.87
CA VAL A 49 6.36 4.74 -23.91
C VAL A 49 7.09 3.42 -23.70
N PRO A 50 6.47 2.43 -23.03
CA PRO A 50 5.12 2.49 -22.46
C PRO A 50 5.07 3.39 -21.22
N VAL A 51 3.93 4.01 -20.95
CA VAL A 51 3.72 4.87 -19.76
C VAL A 51 3.36 4.02 -18.54
N ILE A 52 2.57 2.96 -18.76
CA ILE A 52 2.13 2.04 -17.70
C ILE A 52 2.55 0.62 -18.06
N ALA A 53 3.16 -0.06 -17.10
CA ALA A 53 3.40 -1.50 -17.16
C ALA A 53 2.50 -2.22 -16.16
N THR A 54 1.64 -3.12 -16.63
CA THR A 54 0.86 -4.02 -15.76
C THR A 54 1.58 -5.36 -15.63
N THR A 55 1.60 -5.92 -14.43
CA THR A 55 2.30 -7.19 -14.15
C THR A 55 1.51 -8.05 -13.16
N VAL A 56 1.87 -9.33 -13.06
CA VAL A 56 1.34 -10.25 -12.05
C VAL A 56 2.44 -10.62 -11.06
N ASP A 57 3.57 -11.13 -11.57
CA ASP A 57 4.68 -11.62 -10.74
C ASP A 57 6.08 -11.17 -11.24
N LEU A 58 6.18 -10.52 -12.40
CA LEU A 58 7.46 -10.31 -13.08
C LEU A 58 8.35 -9.20 -12.48
N LEU A 59 7.79 -8.36 -11.61
CA LEU A 59 8.57 -7.32 -10.95
C LEU A 59 9.23 -7.78 -9.64
N SER A 60 9.11 -9.07 -9.31
CA SER A 60 9.65 -9.66 -8.08
C SER A 60 11.18 -9.61 -8.01
N THR A 61 11.91 -9.73 -9.13
CA THR A 61 13.38 -9.61 -9.14
C THR A 61 13.93 -8.94 -10.41
N GLY A 62 14.96 -8.10 -10.26
CA GLY A 62 15.78 -7.62 -11.39
C GLY A 62 15.28 -6.45 -12.24
N VAL A 63 14.07 -5.93 -12.04
CA VAL A 63 13.58 -4.75 -12.79
C VAL A 63 14.15 -3.46 -12.22
N ASP A 64 14.96 -2.75 -13.00
CA ASP A 64 15.51 -1.45 -12.63
C ASP A 64 14.94 -0.32 -13.49
N ALA A 65 13.84 0.27 -13.03
CA ALA A 65 13.19 1.40 -13.69
C ALA A 65 13.18 2.62 -12.73
N PRO A 66 14.30 3.38 -12.64
CA PRO A 66 14.45 4.44 -11.64
C PRO A 66 13.48 5.61 -11.86
N SER A 67 12.93 5.77 -13.07
CA SER A 67 11.94 6.79 -13.45
C SER A 67 10.50 6.50 -12.98
N VAL A 68 10.22 5.35 -12.35
CA VAL A 68 8.85 4.96 -11.95
C VAL A 68 8.25 5.88 -10.87
N ARG A 69 7.33 6.76 -11.27
CA ARG A 69 6.71 7.76 -10.37
C ARG A 69 5.48 7.26 -9.61
N ASN A 70 4.84 6.20 -10.06
CA ASN A 70 3.64 5.65 -9.44
C ASN A 70 3.76 4.13 -9.30
N VAL A 71 3.47 3.62 -8.11
CA VAL A 71 3.32 2.20 -7.82
C VAL A 71 1.86 1.96 -7.46
N VAL A 72 1.16 1.10 -8.21
CA VAL A 72 -0.29 0.88 -8.06
C VAL A 72 -0.55 -0.56 -7.64
N PHE A 73 -1.15 -0.75 -6.47
CA PHE A 73 -1.60 -2.06 -6.00
C PHE A 73 -3.05 -2.31 -6.44
N MET A 74 -3.23 -3.26 -7.36
CA MET A 74 -4.53 -3.76 -7.82
C MET A 74 -4.74 -5.24 -7.52
N LYS A 75 -3.82 -5.83 -6.75
CA LYS A 75 -3.90 -7.20 -6.23
C LYS A 75 -3.57 -7.15 -4.73
N PRO A 76 -4.31 -7.85 -3.86
CA PRO A 76 -3.94 -8.01 -2.46
C PRO A 76 -2.55 -8.65 -2.34
N LEU A 77 -1.80 -8.27 -1.29
CA LEU A 77 -0.48 -8.83 -0.97
C LEU A 77 -0.47 -9.31 0.48
N SER A 78 0.11 -10.49 0.72
CA SER A 78 0.29 -11.07 2.05
C SER A 78 1.70 -10.86 2.59
N SER A 79 2.71 -10.95 1.71
CA SER A 79 4.12 -10.88 2.08
C SER A 79 4.62 -9.45 2.23
N VAL A 80 5.13 -9.11 3.42
CA VAL A 80 5.88 -7.87 3.64
C VAL A 80 7.09 -7.79 2.71
N VAL A 81 7.77 -8.92 2.48
CA VAL A 81 8.95 -8.97 1.60
C VAL A 81 8.58 -8.60 0.17
N THR A 82 7.53 -9.22 -0.39
CA THR A 82 7.07 -8.90 -1.75
C THR A 82 6.57 -7.46 -1.84
N PHE A 83 5.86 -6.97 -0.82
CA PHE A 83 5.41 -5.58 -0.75
C PHE A 83 6.59 -4.60 -0.80
N LYS A 84 7.59 -4.78 0.08
CA LYS A 84 8.79 -3.93 0.11
C LYS A 84 9.60 -4.02 -1.19
N GLN A 85 9.66 -5.19 -1.83
CA GLN A 85 10.28 -5.33 -3.15
C GLN A 85 9.56 -4.52 -4.25
N ILE A 86 8.22 -4.45 -4.21
CA ILE A 86 7.42 -3.67 -5.16
C ILE A 86 7.58 -2.17 -4.90
N VAL A 87 7.42 -1.72 -3.65
CA VAL A 87 7.60 -0.32 -3.26
C VAL A 87 9.02 0.16 -3.57
N GLY A 88 10.03 -0.69 -3.34
CA GLY A 88 11.43 -0.42 -3.64
C GLY A 88 11.74 -0.14 -5.11
N ARG A 89 10.82 -0.45 -6.04
CA ARG A 89 10.96 -0.05 -7.46
C ARG A 89 10.72 1.44 -7.64
N GLY A 90 9.78 2.02 -6.88
CA GLY A 90 9.49 3.45 -6.90
C GLY A 90 10.47 4.30 -6.10
N SER A 91 11.16 3.73 -5.10
CA SER A 91 12.02 4.51 -4.19
C SER A 91 13.34 5.01 -4.79
N ARG A 92 13.73 4.54 -5.99
CA ARG A 92 14.97 4.99 -6.64
C ARG A 92 14.89 6.44 -7.11
N LEU A 93 15.89 7.25 -6.80
CA LEU A 93 16.01 8.61 -7.33
C LEU A 93 16.44 8.57 -8.81
N CYS A 94 15.87 9.45 -9.63
CA CYS A 94 16.26 9.58 -11.04
C CYS A 94 16.44 11.06 -11.38
N ALA A 95 17.69 11.52 -11.32
CA ALA A 95 18.04 12.92 -11.58
C ALA A 95 17.77 13.33 -13.05
N ASP A 96 17.93 12.41 -14.00
CA ASP A 96 17.72 12.71 -15.42
C ASP A 96 16.24 12.98 -15.76
N THR A 97 15.31 12.48 -14.94
CA THR A 97 13.87 12.75 -15.06
C THR A 97 13.33 13.66 -13.95
N ASP A 98 14.20 14.34 -13.18
CA ASP A 98 13.83 15.20 -12.04
C ASP A 98 12.87 14.49 -11.04
N LYS A 99 13.07 13.18 -10.83
CA LYS A 99 12.27 12.37 -9.91
C LYS A 99 12.95 12.22 -8.56
N PHE A 100 12.32 12.83 -7.55
CA PHE A 100 12.79 12.83 -6.15
C PHE A 100 11.79 12.21 -5.17
N TRP A 101 10.60 11.86 -5.64
CA TRP A 101 9.54 11.20 -4.89
C TRP A 101 8.76 10.29 -5.82
N PHE A 102 7.89 9.45 -5.26
CA PHE A 102 6.94 8.61 -5.99
C PHE A 102 5.64 8.47 -5.19
N ARG A 103 4.56 8.08 -5.85
CA ARG A 103 3.27 7.80 -5.23
C ARG A 103 3.06 6.30 -5.10
N VAL A 104 2.46 5.89 -3.99
CA VAL A 104 1.83 4.58 -3.82
C VAL A 104 0.32 4.79 -3.90
N ILE A 105 -0.34 4.10 -4.82
CA ILE A 105 -1.79 4.10 -4.98
C ILE A 105 -2.27 2.69 -4.65
N ASP A 106 -3.13 2.57 -3.65
CA ASP A 106 -3.52 1.27 -3.13
C ASP A 106 -5.04 1.06 -3.21
N TYR A 107 -5.45 0.10 -4.04
CA TYR A 107 -6.84 -0.34 -4.17
C TYR A 107 -7.15 -1.61 -3.38
N THR A 108 -6.17 -2.21 -2.70
CA THR A 108 -6.27 -3.55 -2.11
C THR A 108 -5.86 -3.62 -0.64
N ASN A 109 -5.57 -2.47 -0.01
CA ASN A 109 -5.07 -2.37 1.36
C ASN A 109 -3.72 -3.09 1.55
N ALA A 110 -2.88 -3.10 0.52
CA ALA A 110 -1.49 -3.53 0.62
C ALA A 110 -0.67 -2.65 1.58
N SER A 111 -1.02 -1.37 1.75
CA SER A 111 -0.33 -0.39 2.60
C SER A 111 -0.32 -0.77 4.08
N ARG A 112 -1.21 -1.66 4.54
CA ARG A 112 -1.15 -2.22 5.89
C ARG A 112 0.17 -2.95 6.19
N LEU A 113 0.93 -3.33 5.16
CA LEU A 113 2.22 -4.00 5.28
C LEU A 113 3.41 -3.04 5.46
N PHE A 114 3.17 -1.72 5.52
CA PHE A 114 4.19 -0.77 5.96
C PHE A 114 4.51 -0.96 7.44
N ASP A 115 5.79 -0.87 7.80
CA ASP A 115 6.24 -0.78 9.19
C ASP A 115 6.64 0.66 9.55
N GLU A 116 7.00 0.90 10.82
CA GLU A 116 7.46 2.21 11.29
C GLU A 116 8.64 2.76 10.49
N TRP A 117 9.54 1.88 10.01
CA TRP A 117 10.69 2.29 9.21
C TRP A 117 10.29 2.82 7.83
N ASP A 118 9.16 2.35 7.29
CA ASP A 118 8.65 2.80 6.00
C ASP A 118 7.88 4.13 6.08
N LYS A 119 7.40 4.52 7.28
CA LYS A 119 6.69 5.79 7.50
C LYS A 119 7.70 6.94 7.53
N PRO A 120 7.46 8.06 6.81
CA PRO A 120 8.28 9.24 7.00
C PRO A 120 8.12 9.73 8.44
N GLY A 121 9.24 10.01 9.12
CA GLY A 121 9.21 10.60 10.45
C GLY A 121 8.43 11.92 10.46
N GLU A 122 7.97 12.34 11.64
CA GLU A 122 7.24 13.60 11.75
C GLU A 122 8.04 14.73 11.10
N PRO A 123 7.39 15.55 10.26
CA PRO A 123 8.04 16.69 9.65
C PRO A 123 8.58 17.58 10.78
N PRO A 124 9.84 18.05 10.70
CA PRO A 124 10.34 18.98 11.69
C PRO A 124 9.41 20.18 11.81
N SER A 125 9.29 20.75 13.02
CA SER A 125 8.39 21.88 13.27
C SER A 125 8.63 23.01 12.26
N GLY A 126 7.61 23.31 11.44
CA GLY A 126 7.68 24.32 10.38
C GLY A 126 7.56 23.70 8.98
N GLY A 127 6.54 24.12 8.24
CA GLY A 127 6.25 23.62 6.89
C GLY A 127 4.94 24.20 6.38
N ALA A 128 4.43 23.65 5.28
CA ALA A 128 3.05 23.95 4.88
C ALA A 128 2.08 23.39 5.92
N ALA A 129 1.20 24.24 6.42
CA ALA A 129 0.16 23.90 7.37
C ALA A 129 -0.97 24.87 7.17
N THR A 130 -2.13 24.35 6.79
CA THR A 130 -3.34 25.14 6.57
C THR A 130 -4.49 24.60 7.40
N GLU A 131 -5.32 25.50 7.91
CA GLU A 131 -6.48 25.19 8.74
C GLU A 131 -7.77 25.61 8.03
N THR A 132 -8.88 24.99 8.43
CA THR A 132 -10.22 25.40 7.97
C THR A 132 -10.50 26.88 8.30
N PRO A 133 -11.28 27.60 7.47
CA PRO A 133 -12.02 27.11 6.32
C PRO A 133 -11.19 27.08 5.02
N PHE A 134 -11.45 26.09 4.17
CA PHE A 134 -10.82 25.85 2.87
C PHE A 134 -11.41 26.76 1.78
N THR A 135 -11.21 28.08 1.89
CA THR A 135 -11.86 29.07 0.99
C THR A 135 -10.88 29.86 0.14
N CYS A 136 -9.57 29.73 0.36
CA CYS A 136 -8.57 30.48 -0.39
C CYS A 136 -8.31 29.84 -1.76
N VAL A 137 -7.94 30.69 -2.73
CA VAL A 137 -7.52 30.30 -4.08
C VAL A 137 -6.10 30.77 -4.29
N VAL A 138 -5.24 29.91 -4.82
CA VAL A 138 -3.86 30.21 -5.20
C VAL A 138 -3.72 29.96 -6.70
N GLY A 139 -3.42 30.98 -7.48
CA GLY A 139 -3.26 30.84 -8.92
C GLY A 139 -2.22 31.80 -9.48
N GLY A 140 -1.94 31.68 -10.76
CA GLY A 140 -0.91 32.51 -11.36
C GLY A 140 -0.51 32.11 -12.76
N ARG A 141 0.56 32.73 -13.23
CA ARG A 141 1.17 32.48 -14.53
C ARG A 141 2.64 32.13 -14.37
N VAL A 142 3.12 31.20 -15.18
CA VAL A 142 4.53 30.83 -15.27
C VAL A 142 5.07 31.19 -16.64
N THR A 143 6.14 31.97 -16.65
CA THR A 143 6.79 32.47 -17.86
C THR A 143 8.28 32.21 -17.83
N SER A 144 8.89 32.16 -19.01
CA SER A 144 10.34 32.09 -19.16
C SER A 144 10.94 33.49 -19.04
N GLU A 145 11.89 33.70 -18.13
CA GLU A 145 12.55 35.00 -17.96
C GLU A 145 13.36 35.44 -19.20
N LYS A 146 13.69 34.50 -20.11
CA LYS A 146 14.49 34.78 -21.31
C LYS A 146 13.71 35.55 -22.37
N ASP A 147 12.45 35.19 -22.57
CA ASP A 147 11.63 35.65 -23.70
C ASP A 147 10.22 36.09 -23.27
N GLY A 148 9.90 36.01 -21.99
CA GLY A 148 8.60 36.38 -21.42
C GLY A 148 7.46 35.46 -21.83
N LYS A 149 7.75 34.35 -22.54
CA LYS A 149 6.71 33.46 -23.06
C LYS A 149 6.20 32.51 -21.98
N PRO A 150 4.91 32.12 -22.04
CA PRO A 150 4.34 31.08 -21.19
C PRO A 150 5.12 29.75 -21.30
N ILE A 151 5.28 29.05 -20.19
CA ILE A 151 5.87 27.70 -20.18
C ILE A 151 4.75 26.67 -20.11
N HIS A 152 4.40 26.07 -21.24
CA HIS A 152 3.26 25.16 -21.36
C HIS A 152 3.45 23.79 -20.68
N ALA A 153 4.69 23.33 -20.54
CA ALA A 153 5.03 22.03 -19.95
C ALA A 153 5.57 22.13 -18.52
N ALA A 154 5.35 23.28 -17.87
CA ALA A 154 5.70 23.41 -16.46
C ALA A 154 4.71 22.63 -15.59
N HIS A 155 5.20 22.13 -14.47
CA HIS A 155 4.44 21.44 -13.44
C HIS A 155 4.47 22.28 -12.17
N VAL A 156 3.30 22.46 -11.56
CA VAL A 156 3.15 23.25 -10.34
C VAL A 156 2.65 22.33 -9.24
N CYS A 157 3.38 22.28 -8.14
CA CYS A 157 2.96 21.60 -6.91
C CYS A 157 2.71 22.65 -5.82
N LEU A 158 1.58 22.54 -5.15
CA LEU A 158 1.22 23.30 -3.97
C LEU A 158 1.07 22.35 -2.79
N GLN A 159 1.98 22.44 -1.84
CA GLN A 159 1.92 21.71 -0.58
C GLN A 159 1.12 22.53 0.44
N THR A 160 0.03 21.98 0.97
CA THR A 160 -0.91 22.61 1.91
C THR A 160 -0.82 22.06 3.33
N GLY A 161 -0.23 20.87 3.45
CA GLY A 161 0.06 20.18 4.71
C GLY A 161 1.30 19.30 4.55
N PRO A 162 1.78 18.66 5.61
CA PRO A 162 3.01 17.89 5.53
C PRO A 162 2.98 16.74 4.51
N ASN A 163 1.83 16.08 4.37
CA ASN A 163 1.58 15.01 3.40
C ASN A 163 0.48 15.38 2.38
N GLU A 164 0.07 16.64 2.33
CA GLU A 164 -0.99 17.10 1.43
C GLU A 164 -0.39 17.98 0.33
N VAL A 165 -0.35 17.44 -0.89
CA VAL A 165 0.19 18.09 -2.08
C VAL A 165 -0.86 18.07 -3.19
N LEU A 166 -1.22 19.25 -3.66
CA LEU A 166 -2.00 19.46 -4.86
C LEU A 166 -1.04 19.71 -6.02
N ASP A 167 -1.27 19.09 -7.18
CA ASP A 167 -0.44 19.32 -8.35
C ASP A 167 -1.25 19.56 -9.61
N GLN A 168 -0.70 20.36 -10.52
CA GLN A 168 -1.36 20.74 -11.77
C GLN A 168 -0.32 20.92 -12.88
N LEU A 169 -0.66 20.44 -14.08
CA LEU A 169 0.04 20.83 -15.31
C LEU A 169 -0.43 22.21 -15.75
N ILE A 170 0.50 23.01 -16.26
CA ILE A 170 0.19 24.37 -16.66
C ILE A 170 -0.64 24.40 -17.95
N GLY A 171 -1.67 25.26 -17.95
CA GLY A 171 -2.54 25.45 -19.10
C GLY A 171 -1.86 26.09 -20.31
N PRO A 172 -2.53 26.12 -21.48
CA PRO A 172 -1.99 26.66 -22.72
C PRO A 172 -1.52 28.11 -22.64
N ASP A 173 -1.97 28.90 -21.67
CA ASP A 173 -1.53 30.28 -21.51
C ASP A 173 -0.46 30.48 -20.43
N GLY A 174 0.08 29.39 -19.87
CA GLY A 174 1.03 29.46 -18.76
C GLY A 174 0.36 29.54 -17.39
N GLN A 175 -0.96 29.33 -17.30
CA GLN A 175 -1.73 29.55 -16.09
C GLN A 175 -1.87 28.30 -15.21
N PHE A 176 -1.98 28.50 -13.91
CA PHE A 176 -2.31 27.47 -12.91
C PHE A 176 -3.29 28.03 -11.86
N PHE A 177 -4.06 27.15 -11.24
CA PHE A 177 -4.99 27.51 -10.17
C PHE A 177 -5.27 26.33 -9.22
N PHE A 178 -5.26 26.61 -7.92
CA PHE A 178 -5.65 25.73 -6.85
C PHE A 178 -6.76 26.40 -6.04
N SER A 179 -7.84 25.69 -5.78
CA SER A 179 -8.95 26.14 -4.94
C SER A 179 -9.05 25.27 -3.69
N GLY A 180 -9.81 25.73 -2.69
CA GLY A 180 -10.01 24.96 -1.46
C GLY A 180 -8.82 25.00 -0.51
N ILE A 181 -8.03 26.08 -0.53
CA ILE A 181 -6.83 26.19 0.30
C ILE A 181 -7.21 26.77 1.67
N GLY A 182 -6.74 26.14 2.74
CA GLY A 182 -6.98 26.62 4.10
C GLY A 182 -6.15 27.86 4.45
N LYS A 183 -6.42 28.49 5.59
CA LYS A 183 -5.62 29.58 6.11
C LYS A 183 -4.30 29.04 6.68
N GLY A 184 -3.17 29.57 6.27
CA GLY A 184 -1.88 29.18 6.84
C GLY A 184 -0.70 29.39 5.91
N LYS A 185 0.34 28.57 6.06
CA LYS A 185 1.50 28.59 5.17
C LYS A 185 1.38 27.48 4.14
N VAL A 186 1.71 27.77 2.89
CA VAL A 186 1.77 26.78 1.82
C VAL A 186 3.10 26.91 1.08
N VAL A 187 3.58 25.82 0.49
CA VAL A 187 4.82 25.81 -0.29
C VAL A 187 4.48 25.54 -1.75
N LEU A 188 4.79 26.49 -2.62
CA LEU A 188 4.61 26.36 -4.07
C LEU A 188 5.94 26.02 -4.71
N VAL A 189 5.98 24.97 -5.52
CA VAL A 189 7.13 24.53 -6.30
C VAL A 189 6.74 24.49 -7.77
N VAL A 190 7.53 25.13 -8.63
CA VAL A 190 7.35 25.13 -10.08
C VAL A 190 8.57 24.51 -10.73
N THR A 191 8.35 23.51 -11.57
CA THR A 191 9.39 22.81 -12.34
C THR A 191 9.07 22.86 -13.83
N ALA A 192 10.11 22.89 -14.65
CA ALA A 192 10.03 22.75 -16.11
C ALA A 192 11.31 22.12 -16.62
N THR A 193 11.23 21.34 -17.70
CA THR A 193 12.34 20.53 -18.23
C THR A 193 13.63 21.34 -18.42
N ASP A 194 13.52 22.51 -19.07
CA ASP A 194 14.66 23.34 -19.49
C ASP A 194 14.92 24.57 -18.60
N HIS A 195 14.25 24.66 -17.44
CA HIS A 195 14.35 25.81 -16.55
C HIS A 195 14.72 25.40 -15.12
N ASN A 196 15.39 26.29 -14.40
CA ASN A 196 15.68 26.11 -13.00
C ASN A 196 14.36 26.11 -12.22
N ARG A 197 14.24 25.18 -11.26
CA ARG A 197 13.08 25.12 -10.36
C ARG A 197 12.92 26.45 -9.60
N ALA A 198 11.69 26.87 -9.41
CA ALA A 198 11.34 27.94 -8.48
C ALA A 198 10.58 27.33 -7.29
N GLN A 199 10.89 27.79 -6.07
CA GLN A 199 10.20 27.40 -4.87
C GLN A 199 9.95 28.65 -4.02
N MET A 200 8.74 28.78 -3.47
CA MET A 200 8.37 29.89 -2.61
C MET A 200 7.37 29.45 -1.54
N THR A 201 7.40 30.14 -0.41
CA THR A 201 6.41 29.96 0.66
C THR A 201 5.41 31.10 0.60
N LEU A 202 4.12 30.77 0.58
CA LEU A 202 3.02 31.71 0.53
C LEU A 202 2.24 31.65 1.85
N THR A 203 1.61 32.75 2.22
CA THR A 203 0.65 32.78 3.33
C THR A 203 -0.75 32.94 2.75
N THR A 204 -1.63 31.99 3.03
CA THR A 204 -3.02 31.95 2.56
C THR A 204 -3.97 32.38 3.67
N GLY A 205 -5.07 33.02 3.30
CA GLY A 205 -6.07 33.52 4.23
C GLY A 205 -7.48 33.49 3.64
N PRO A 206 -8.52 33.50 4.49
CA PRO A 206 -9.90 33.19 4.10
C PRO A 206 -10.56 34.21 3.17
N ALA A 207 -9.94 35.37 2.91
CA ALA A 207 -10.55 36.51 2.22
C ALA A 207 -9.79 37.02 0.99
N ALA A 208 -8.66 36.41 0.61
CA ALA A 208 -7.85 36.90 -0.52
C ALA A 208 -7.38 35.75 -1.41
N ALA A 209 -7.66 35.87 -2.71
CA ALA A 209 -7.00 35.04 -3.72
C ALA A 209 -5.54 35.47 -3.83
N VAL A 210 -4.62 34.50 -3.84
CA VAL A 210 -3.20 34.73 -4.07
C VAL A 210 -2.93 34.56 -5.56
N THR A 211 -2.52 35.64 -6.22
CA THR A 211 -2.16 35.63 -7.65
C THR A 211 -0.65 35.84 -7.79
N LEU A 212 0.01 34.99 -8.60
CA LEU A 212 1.46 34.97 -8.76
C LEU A 212 1.88 35.08 -10.22
N ASP A 213 2.93 35.85 -10.48
CA ASP A 213 3.65 35.83 -11.76
C ASP A 213 5.06 35.27 -11.51
N ILE A 214 5.32 34.08 -12.05
CA ILE A 214 6.52 33.29 -11.74
C ILE A 214 7.38 33.20 -13.00
N GLY A 215 8.49 33.92 -12.98
CA GLY A 215 9.54 33.80 -14.00
C GLY A 215 10.48 32.63 -13.68
N LEU A 216 10.66 31.71 -14.62
CA LEU A 216 11.71 30.68 -14.52
C LEU A 216 12.91 31.06 -15.38
N LYS A 217 14.11 30.91 -14.81
CA LYS A 217 15.37 31.09 -15.53
C LYS A 217 15.72 29.82 -16.31
N PRO A 218 16.11 29.89 -17.59
CA PRO A 218 16.61 28.72 -18.31
C PRO A 218 17.81 28.09 -17.59
N LYS A 219 17.89 26.76 -17.57
CA LYS A 219 19.07 26.03 -17.09
C LYS A 219 20.25 26.45 -17.96
N LYS A 220 21.34 26.93 -17.35
CA LYS A 220 22.63 27.08 -18.06
C LYS A 220 23.21 25.68 -18.23
N GLU A 221 23.59 25.30 -19.44
CA GLU A 221 24.41 24.10 -19.65
C GLU A 221 25.75 24.30 -18.94
N THR A 222 25.89 23.67 -17.79
CA THR A 222 27.19 23.49 -17.13
C THR A 222 27.59 22.03 -17.26
N PRO A 223 28.86 21.72 -17.58
CA PRO A 223 29.36 20.35 -17.51
C PRO A 223 29.08 19.81 -16.10
N LYS A 224 28.34 18.69 -16.01
CA LYS A 224 27.93 18.06 -14.74
C LYS A 224 29.16 17.77 -13.88
N ALA A 225 29.44 18.60 -12.88
CA ALA A 225 30.38 18.26 -11.81
C ALA A 225 29.65 17.41 -10.77
N LYS A 226 30.21 16.24 -10.45
CA LYS A 226 29.69 15.35 -9.41
C LYS A 226 29.76 16.07 -8.05
N VAL A 227 28.60 16.36 -7.44
CA VAL A 227 28.56 16.78 -6.04
C VAL A 227 28.65 15.53 -5.18
N LYS A 228 29.73 15.42 -4.41
CA LYS A 228 29.88 14.41 -3.37
C LYS A 228 29.38 15.03 -2.06
N ILE A 229 28.22 14.60 -1.57
CA ILE A 229 27.77 14.94 -0.22
C ILE A 229 28.32 13.85 0.70
N THR A 230 29.18 14.22 1.64
CA THR A 230 29.64 13.35 2.72
C THR A 230 29.48 14.09 4.05
N GLY A 231 28.87 13.42 5.03
CA GLY A 231 28.87 13.83 6.43
C GLY A 231 27.58 14.49 6.92
N LEU A 232 26.57 13.67 7.22
CA LEU A 232 25.55 14.02 8.20
C LEU A 232 25.55 12.91 9.25
N ASN A 233 26.16 13.18 10.41
CA ASN A 233 25.96 12.37 11.60
C ASN A 233 24.66 12.86 12.23
N VAL A 234 23.69 11.97 12.33
CA VAL A 234 22.47 12.19 13.11
C VAL A 234 22.44 11.11 14.17
N GLN A 235 22.35 11.51 15.44
CA GLN A 235 22.02 10.62 16.55
C GLN A 235 20.56 10.87 16.90
N MET A 236 19.77 9.80 16.96
CA MET A 236 18.47 9.83 17.65
C MET A 236 18.75 10.04 19.14
N VAL A 237 18.13 11.07 19.72
CA VAL A 237 18.35 11.44 21.12
C VAL A 237 17.28 10.82 22.03
N ASP A 238 16.05 10.67 21.57
CA ASP A 238 14.97 9.93 22.24
C ASP A 238 13.72 9.94 21.36
N GLU A 239 12.86 8.93 21.46
CA GLU A 239 11.52 8.91 20.86
C GLU A 239 10.57 8.30 21.90
N ALA A 240 9.51 9.03 22.25
CA ALA A 240 8.53 8.61 23.26
C ALA A 240 7.11 8.77 22.70
N TYR A 241 6.35 7.67 22.70
CA TYR A 241 4.94 7.63 22.30
C TYR A 241 4.09 7.70 23.57
N GLU A 242 3.14 8.64 23.61
CA GLU A 242 2.22 8.86 24.73
C GLU A 242 0.78 8.60 24.28
N GLU A 243 0.25 7.39 24.54
CA GLU A 243 -1.19 7.10 24.42
C GLU A 243 -1.85 7.22 25.79
N ARG A 244 -3.12 7.66 25.82
CA ARG A 244 -3.87 7.87 27.07
C ARG A 244 -5.06 6.93 27.18
N ASP A 245 -5.25 6.32 28.36
CA ASP A 245 -6.44 5.51 28.66
C ASP A 245 -7.72 6.37 28.77
N ALA A 246 -8.87 5.70 29.01
CA ALA A 246 -10.18 6.34 29.18
C ALA A 246 -10.25 7.32 30.38
N ASP A 247 -9.30 7.24 31.31
CA ASP A 247 -9.17 8.09 32.48
C ASP A 247 -8.11 9.21 32.28
N GLY A 248 -7.42 9.22 31.13
CA GLY A 248 -6.42 10.22 30.74
C GLY A 248 -4.98 9.93 31.19
N ASN A 249 -4.68 8.72 31.68
CA ASN A 249 -3.34 8.31 32.10
C ASN A 249 -2.49 7.83 30.92
N LEU A 250 -1.20 8.15 30.92
CA LEU A 250 -0.23 7.64 29.95
C LEU A 250 -0.13 6.11 30.07
N VAL A 251 -0.44 5.40 28.99
CA VAL A 251 -0.28 3.95 28.86
C VAL A 251 0.88 3.72 27.92
N THR A 252 1.96 3.10 28.42
CA THR A 252 3.05 2.66 27.54
C THR A 252 2.58 1.47 26.69
N PRO A 253 3.22 1.19 25.53
CA PRO A 253 2.94 -0.02 24.77
C PRO A 253 3.03 -1.29 25.62
N GLU A 254 3.96 -1.32 26.59
CA GLU A 254 4.17 -2.42 27.53
C GLU A 254 2.97 -2.59 28.50
N ASP A 255 2.42 -1.48 29.00
CA ASP A 255 1.23 -1.48 29.85
C ASP A 255 -0.02 -1.92 29.06
N TYR A 256 -0.16 -1.48 27.81
CA TYR A 256 -1.24 -1.93 26.93
C TYR A 256 -1.13 -3.43 26.66
N LEU A 257 0.05 -3.95 26.30
CA LEU A 257 0.27 -5.39 26.09
C LEU A 257 -0.06 -6.20 27.36
N LYS A 258 0.30 -5.70 28.54
CA LYS A 258 -0.03 -6.34 29.81
C LYS A 258 -1.55 -6.39 30.05
N LYS A 259 -2.26 -5.28 29.83
CA LYS A 259 -3.71 -5.23 29.93
C LYS A 259 -4.38 -6.18 28.94
N VAL A 260 -3.95 -6.15 27.68
CA VAL A 260 -4.46 -7.04 26.64
C VAL A 260 -4.25 -8.49 27.03
N ARG A 261 -3.06 -8.84 27.56
CA ARG A 261 -2.79 -10.19 28.07
C ARG A 261 -3.76 -10.59 29.17
N GLU A 262 -4.04 -9.72 30.13
CA GLU A 262 -5.01 -9.98 31.21
C GLU A 262 -6.42 -10.22 30.64
N GLU A 263 -6.83 -9.43 29.64
CA GLU A 263 -8.14 -9.59 29.00
C GLU A 263 -8.27 -10.87 28.17
N ILE A 264 -7.22 -11.24 27.42
CA ILE A 264 -7.20 -12.51 26.69
C ILE A 264 -7.25 -13.68 27.66
N LEU A 265 -6.47 -13.65 28.76
CA LEU A 265 -6.47 -14.69 29.78
C LEU A 265 -7.81 -14.80 30.53
N ALA A 266 -8.53 -13.68 30.67
CA ALA A 266 -9.88 -13.68 31.23
C ALA A 266 -10.93 -14.27 30.26
N ALA A 267 -10.70 -14.19 28.94
CA ALA A 267 -11.57 -14.78 27.93
C ALA A 267 -11.22 -16.24 27.60
N CYS A 268 -9.94 -16.60 27.67
CA CYS A 268 -9.39 -17.92 27.36
C CYS A 268 -8.25 -18.24 28.35
N HIS A 269 -8.47 -19.19 29.26
CA HIS A 269 -7.55 -19.50 30.36
C HIS A 269 -6.33 -20.32 29.93
N SER A 270 -6.35 -20.87 28.71
CA SER A 270 -5.27 -21.70 28.18
C SER A 270 -5.16 -21.59 26.66
N MET A 271 -3.98 -21.95 26.15
CA MET A 271 -3.73 -22.02 24.70
C MET A 271 -4.70 -22.99 24.01
N VAL A 272 -5.04 -24.11 24.66
CA VAL A 272 -6.03 -25.08 24.14
C VAL A 272 -7.42 -24.45 24.03
N GLU A 273 -7.84 -23.66 25.03
CA GLU A 273 -9.12 -22.96 25.00
C GLU A 273 -9.17 -21.93 23.86
N LEU A 274 -8.10 -21.14 23.70
CA LEU A 274 -7.95 -20.18 22.61
C LEU A 274 -8.03 -20.89 21.24
N GLN A 275 -7.24 -21.94 21.02
CA GLN A 275 -7.25 -22.71 19.77
C GLN A 275 -8.62 -23.31 19.48
N THR A 276 -9.27 -23.90 20.49
CA THR A 276 -10.60 -24.50 20.34
C THR A 276 -11.65 -23.43 20.01
N ALA A 277 -11.58 -22.27 20.64
CA ALA A 277 -12.45 -21.13 20.32
C ALA A 277 -12.20 -20.62 18.90
N TRP A 278 -10.93 -20.51 18.49
CA TRP A 278 -10.53 -19.98 17.19
C TRP A 278 -10.96 -20.85 16.01
N MET A 279 -10.90 -22.19 16.16
CA MET A 279 -11.34 -23.13 15.12
C MET A 279 -12.86 -23.10 14.87
N SER A 280 -13.65 -22.54 15.78
CA SER A 280 -15.10 -22.47 15.65
C SER A 280 -15.52 -21.06 15.28
N LYS A 281 -16.08 -20.86 14.08
CA LYS A 281 -16.55 -19.54 13.60
C LYS A 281 -17.34 -18.75 14.65
N GLN A 282 -18.33 -19.39 15.26
CA GLN A 282 -19.19 -18.75 16.25
C GLN A 282 -18.42 -18.31 17.50
N ARG A 283 -17.52 -19.17 18.02
CA ARG A 283 -16.73 -18.85 19.22
C ARG A 283 -15.63 -17.83 18.91
N ARG A 284 -14.99 -17.93 17.75
CA ARG A 284 -14.03 -16.94 17.26
C ARG A 284 -14.65 -15.55 17.16
N SER A 285 -15.81 -15.43 16.50
CA SER A 285 -16.52 -14.14 16.41
C SER A 285 -16.89 -13.59 17.79
N GLY A 286 -17.41 -14.43 18.70
CA GLY A 286 -17.74 -13.99 20.06
C GLY A 286 -16.51 -13.59 20.89
N LEU A 287 -15.38 -14.26 20.71
CA LEU A 287 -14.11 -13.88 21.34
C LEU A 287 -13.63 -12.52 20.85
N LEU A 288 -13.64 -12.29 19.52
CA LEU A 288 -13.22 -11.02 18.94
C LEU A 288 -14.11 -9.86 19.39
N GLU A 289 -15.43 -10.04 19.40
CA GLU A 289 -16.38 -9.04 19.89
C GLU A 289 -16.15 -8.73 21.38
N THR A 290 -15.92 -9.76 22.21
CA THR A 290 -15.61 -9.58 23.63
C THR A 290 -14.30 -8.82 23.84
N LEU A 291 -13.27 -9.09 23.03
CA LEU A 291 -11.99 -8.40 23.11
C LEU A 291 -12.12 -6.93 22.68
N GLU A 292 -12.86 -6.68 21.60
CA GLU A 292 -13.13 -5.33 21.09
C GLU A 292 -13.90 -4.48 22.12
N GLU A 293 -14.95 -5.03 22.75
CA GLU A 293 -15.68 -4.38 23.85
C GLU A 293 -14.78 -4.01 25.05
N ARG A 294 -13.67 -4.73 25.22
CA ARG A 294 -12.67 -4.49 26.26
C ARG A 294 -11.47 -3.67 25.79
N MET A 295 -11.63 -2.97 24.65
CA MET A 295 -10.61 -2.09 24.05
C MET A 295 -9.36 -2.84 23.56
N VAL A 296 -9.49 -4.12 23.22
CA VAL A 296 -8.41 -4.90 22.62
C VAL A 296 -8.62 -4.94 21.11
N HIS A 297 -7.87 -4.10 20.40
CA HIS A 297 -7.87 -4.08 18.93
C HIS A 297 -6.62 -4.78 18.38
N LEU A 298 -6.82 -5.77 17.51
CA LEU A 298 -5.74 -6.57 16.92
C LEU A 298 -4.79 -5.73 16.05
N ASP A 299 -5.29 -4.69 15.37
CA ASP A 299 -4.45 -3.83 14.52
C ASP A 299 -3.46 -3.00 15.35
N ILE A 300 -3.87 -2.57 16.55
CA ILE A 300 -2.96 -1.91 17.51
C ILE A 300 -1.88 -2.90 17.98
N LEU A 301 -2.25 -4.16 18.23
CA LEU A 301 -1.26 -5.20 18.59
C LEU A 301 -0.25 -5.46 17.47
N ARG A 302 -0.69 -5.46 16.21
CA ARG A 302 0.20 -5.60 15.05
C ARG A 302 1.20 -4.45 14.97
N GLU A 303 0.75 -3.22 15.22
CA GLU A 303 1.59 -2.03 15.22
C GLU A 303 2.61 -2.05 16.36
N ILE A 304 2.16 -2.30 17.60
CA ILE A 304 3.03 -2.37 18.78
C ILE A 304 4.10 -3.46 18.64
N LEU A 305 3.71 -4.64 18.14
CA LEU A 305 4.63 -5.77 17.95
C LEU A 305 5.47 -5.64 16.67
N GLN A 306 5.24 -4.60 15.85
CA GLN A 306 5.88 -4.39 14.55
C GLN A 306 5.75 -5.62 13.62
N ARG A 307 4.58 -6.26 13.65
CA ARG A 307 4.25 -7.46 12.87
C ARG A 307 2.91 -7.27 12.14
N PRO A 308 2.87 -6.42 11.09
CA PRO A 308 1.65 -6.13 10.32
C PRO A 308 1.07 -7.35 9.57
N ASP A 309 1.90 -8.39 9.38
CA ASP A 309 1.56 -9.62 8.66
C ASP A 309 1.14 -10.78 9.56
N ALA A 310 1.19 -10.60 10.89
CA ALA A 310 0.88 -11.65 11.84
C ALA A 310 -0.59 -12.08 11.77
N ASP A 311 -0.80 -13.40 11.82
CA ASP A 311 -2.13 -13.98 11.91
C ASP A 311 -2.79 -13.60 13.25
N SER A 312 -4.09 -13.35 13.21
CA SER A 312 -4.86 -12.91 14.38
C SER A 312 -4.80 -13.91 15.55
N TYR A 313 -4.77 -15.22 15.29
CA TYR A 313 -4.61 -16.22 16.35
C TYR A 313 -3.22 -16.17 16.96
N ASP A 314 -2.17 -16.06 16.13
CA ASP A 314 -0.78 -16.00 16.62
C ASP A 314 -0.53 -14.75 17.44
N LEU A 315 -1.13 -13.61 17.08
CA LEU A 315 -1.08 -12.40 17.90
C LEU A 315 -1.62 -12.64 19.30
N LEU A 316 -2.82 -13.23 19.39
CA LEU A 316 -3.44 -13.53 20.68
C LEU A 316 -2.64 -14.58 21.47
N ALA A 317 -2.15 -15.62 20.79
CA ALA A 317 -1.36 -16.68 21.39
C ALA A 317 -0.01 -16.18 21.91
N HIS A 318 0.66 -15.31 21.16
CA HIS A 318 1.91 -14.67 21.54
C HIS A 318 1.73 -13.78 22.77
N VAL A 319 0.76 -12.86 22.74
CA VAL A 319 0.55 -11.89 23.82
C VAL A 319 0.11 -12.59 25.12
N ALA A 320 -0.78 -13.57 25.04
CA ALA A 320 -1.31 -14.24 26.22
C ALA A 320 -0.38 -15.33 26.79
N PHE A 321 0.20 -16.14 25.89
CA PHE A 321 0.87 -17.39 26.25
C PHE A 321 2.36 -17.45 25.85
N GLY A 322 2.88 -16.45 25.13
CA GLY A 322 4.28 -16.42 24.69
C GLY A 322 4.60 -17.38 23.56
N ALA A 323 3.61 -17.74 22.73
CA ALA A 323 3.82 -18.56 21.53
C ALA A 323 4.61 -17.80 20.44
N ASP A 324 5.15 -18.52 19.47
CA ASP A 324 5.82 -17.91 18.32
C ASP A 324 4.83 -17.16 17.41
N LEU A 325 5.28 -16.04 16.83
CA LEU A 325 4.46 -15.20 15.94
C LEU A 325 4.63 -15.61 14.48
N HIS A 326 3.61 -16.24 13.93
CA HIS A 326 3.52 -16.59 12.52
C HIS A 326 2.58 -15.65 11.75
N SER A 327 2.92 -15.44 10.48
CA SER A 327 2.08 -14.78 9.49
C SER A 327 1.06 -15.76 8.90
N CYS A 328 -0.02 -15.23 8.31
CA CYS A 328 -0.97 -16.03 7.54
C CYS A 328 -0.27 -16.78 6.39
N GLU A 329 0.77 -16.18 5.82
CA GLU A 329 1.56 -16.79 4.75
C GLU A 329 2.40 -17.99 5.23
N GLU A 330 3.06 -17.87 6.38
CA GLU A 330 3.81 -18.96 6.99
C GLU A 330 2.89 -20.13 7.34
N ARG A 331 1.73 -19.87 7.97
CA ARG A 331 0.72 -20.90 8.25
C ARG A 331 0.20 -21.58 7.00
N ALA A 332 -0.09 -20.81 5.95
CA ALA A 332 -0.56 -21.37 4.68
C ALA A 332 0.52 -22.25 4.01
N ASN A 333 1.79 -21.84 4.08
CA ASN A 333 2.90 -22.64 3.56
C ASN A 333 3.11 -23.93 4.36
N ALA A 334 3.06 -23.85 5.70
CA ALA A 334 3.18 -25.01 6.58
C ALA A 334 2.06 -26.03 6.29
N LEU A 335 0.81 -25.58 6.22
CA LEU A 335 -0.33 -26.42 5.85
C LEU A 335 -0.12 -27.14 4.51
N PHE A 336 0.32 -26.43 3.47
CA PHE A 336 0.52 -27.02 2.15
C PHE A 336 1.61 -28.10 2.16
N ASN A 337 2.69 -27.86 2.91
CA ASN A 337 3.82 -28.78 3.00
C ASN A 337 3.50 -30.02 3.84
N LEU A 338 2.77 -29.86 4.95
CA LEU A 338 2.49 -30.92 5.91
C LEU A 338 1.25 -31.74 5.56
N HIS A 339 0.25 -31.11 4.94
CA HIS A 339 -1.05 -31.73 4.68
C HIS A 339 -1.37 -31.77 3.19
N LYS A 340 -0.36 -32.00 2.34
CA LYS A 340 -0.55 -32.13 0.89
C LYS A 340 -1.60 -33.18 0.51
N GLU A 341 -1.64 -34.29 1.24
CA GLU A 341 -2.59 -35.39 1.05
C GLU A 341 -4.05 -34.95 1.21
N PHE A 342 -4.32 -33.96 2.07
CA PHE A 342 -5.67 -33.40 2.24
C PHE A 342 -6.16 -32.79 0.92
N PHE A 343 -5.33 -31.99 0.25
CA PHE A 343 -5.68 -31.38 -1.04
C PHE A 343 -5.77 -32.40 -2.16
N GLU A 344 -4.92 -33.43 -2.14
CA GLU A 344 -4.92 -34.51 -3.13
C GLU A 344 -6.12 -35.45 -2.99
N SER A 345 -6.82 -35.44 -1.85
CA SER A 345 -8.04 -36.22 -1.64
C SER A 345 -9.27 -35.68 -2.40
N PHE A 346 -9.19 -34.45 -2.91
CA PHE A 346 -10.26 -33.80 -3.68
C PHE A 346 -9.97 -33.86 -5.18
N ASP A 347 -11.03 -33.81 -5.98
CA ASP A 347 -10.91 -33.67 -7.43
C ASP A 347 -10.35 -32.29 -7.82
N GLU A 348 -10.12 -32.08 -9.12
CA GLU A 348 -9.49 -30.86 -9.60
C GLU A 348 -10.30 -29.60 -9.28
N GLU A 349 -11.63 -29.66 -9.34
CA GLU A 349 -12.52 -28.51 -9.12
C GLU A 349 -12.59 -28.16 -7.63
N ALA A 350 -12.84 -29.14 -6.74
CA ALA A 350 -12.88 -28.92 -5.30
C ALA A 350 -11.49 -28.52 -4.75
N ARG A 351 -10.41 -29.10 -5.27
CA ARG A 351 -9.04 -28.72 -4.89
C ARG A 351 -8.73 -27.28 -5.28
N ALA A 352 -9.13 -26.83 -6.48
CA ALA A 352 -8.96 -25.45 -6.89
C ALA A 352 -9.69 -24.47 -5.95
N VAL A 353 -10.86 -24.88 -5.44
CA VAL A 353 -11.59 -24.08 -4.45
C VAL A 353 -10.81 -23.96 -3.14
N LEU A 354 -10.31 -25.08 -2.59
CA LEU A 354 -9.53 -25.06 -1.35
C LEU A 354 -8.26 -24.22 -1.47
N LEU A 355 -7.54 -24.32 -2.58
CA LEU A 355 -6.37 -23.48 -2.86
C LEU A 355 -6.75 -21.99 -2.97
N GLY A 356 -7.89 -21.70 -3.60
CA GLY A 356 -8.44 -20.34 -3.64
C GLY A 356 -8.75 -19.80 -2.24
N LEU A 357 -9.31 -20.63 -1.33
CA LEU A 357 -9.61 -20.23 0.04
C LEU A 357 -8.33 -19.99 0.85
N MET A 358 -7.29 -20.81 0.64
CA MET A 358 -5.98 -20.57 1.21
C MET A 358 -5.37 -19.24 0.74
N GLU A 359 -5.50 -18.90 -0.53
CA GLU A 359 -5.07 -17.58 -1.01
C GLU A 359 -5.79 -16.46 -0.26
N LYS A 360 -7.10 -16.59 -0.02
CA LYS A 360 -7.87 -15.59 0.75
C LYS A 360 -7.41 -15.50 2.19
N TYR A 361 -7.14 -16.64 2.81
CA TYR A 361 -6.55 -16.73 4.14
C TYR A 361 -5.22 -15.98 4.23
N ARG A 362 -4.32 -16.12 3.24
CA ARG A 362 -3.03 -15.39 3.22
C ARG A 362 -3.19 -13.88 3.32
N TYR A 363 -4.27 -13.30 2.78
CA TYR A 363 -4.44 -11.85 2.71
C TYR A 363 -5.11 -11.24 3.94
N GLY A 364 -6.11 -11.92 4.51
CA GLY A 364 -6.94 -11.37 5.58
C GLY A 364 -7.30 -12.36 6.69
N GLY A 365 -6.54 -13.44 6.83
CA GLY A 365 -6.73 -14.42 7.88
C GLY A 365 -7.98 -15.26 7.69
N ILE A 366 -8.38 -15.95 8.75
CA ILE A 366 -9.49 -16.90 8.71
C ILE A 366 -10.85 -16.21 8.57
N GLU A 367 -10.93 -14.95 9.00
CA GLU A 367 -12.09 -14.07 8.90
C GLU A 367 -12.51 -13.89 7.43
N GLU A 368 -11.55 -13.76 6.52
CA GLU A 368 -11.81 -13.70 5.07
C GLU A 368 -12.12 -15.07 4.47
N ALA A 369 -11.36 -16.10 4.83
CA ALA A 369 -11.48 -17.43 4.23
C ALA A 369 -12.80 -18.14 4.58
N ASP A 370 -13.37 -17.84 5.75
CA ASP A 370 -14.63 -18.41 6.23
C ASP A 370 -15.85 -17.52 5.86
N ASN A 371 -15.67 -16.45 5.08
CA ASN A 371 -16.77 -15.59 4.65
C ASN A 371 -17.46 -16.14 3.38
N PRO A 372 -18.76 -16.52 3.39
CA PRO A 372 -19.43 -17.03 2.19
C PRO A 372 -19.45 -16.05 1.01
N ALA A 373 -19.36 -14.74 1.26
CA ALA A 373 -19.30 -13.72 0.22
C ALA A 373 -18.02 -13.84 -0.63
N ILE A 374 -16.97 -14.51 -0.12
CA ILE A 374 -15.69 -14.66 -0.78
C ILE A 374 -15.82 -15.39 -2.13
N PHE A 375 -16.80 -16.29 -2.28
CA PHE A 375 -17.04 -17.04 -3.52
C PHE A 375 -17.53 -16.13 -4.67
N GLY A 376 -18.14 -14.99 -4.36
CA GLY A 376 -18.50 -13.99 -5.37
C GLY A 376 -17.28 -13.24 -5.92
N LEU A 377 -16.12 -13.36 -5.28
CA LEU A 377 -14.89 -12.67 -5.66
C LEU A 377 -13.94 -13.59 -6.45
N SER A 378 -13.02 -12.98 -7.19
CA SER A 378 -11.94 -13.70 -7.86
C SER A 378 -11.06 -14.46 -6.84
N PRO A 379 -10.60 -15.70 -7.13
CA PRO A 379 -10.68 -16.39 -8.42
C PRO A 379 -11.99 -17.14 -8.67
N PHE A 380 -12.85 -17.30 -7.66
CA PHE A 380 -14.05 -18.12 -7.76
C PHE A 380 -15.10 -17.54 -8.72
N ASN A 381 -15.41 -16.24 -8.59
CA ASN A 381 -16.42 -15.51 -9.37
C ASN A 381 -17.72 -16.32 -9.57
N SER A 382 -18.19 -16.96 -8.50
CA SER A 382 -19.22 -17.99 -8.54
C SER A 382 -20.20 -17.86 -7.37
N ASP A 383 -21.33 -18.55 -7.46
CA ASP A 383 -22.27 -18.68 -6.35
C ASP A 383 -21.85 -19.84 -5.44
N VAL A 384 -22.01 -19.65 -4.13
CA VAL A 384 -21.66 -20.67 -3.12
C VAL A 384 -22.32 -22.03 -3.39
N ARG A 385 -23.54 -22.07 -3.95
CA ARG A 385 -24.24 -23.32 -4.26
C ARG A 385 -23.55 -24.08 -5.39
N ARG A 386 -23.00 -23.37 -6.38
CA ARG A 386 -22.25 -23.97 -7.48
C ARG A 386 -20.92 -24.50 -6.97
N VAL A 387 -20.21 -23.71 -6.15
CA VAL A 387 -18.97 -24.15 -5.51
C VAL A 387 -19.19 -25.42 -4.69
N ALA A 388 -20.30 -25.49 -3.96
CA ALA A 388 -20.63 -26.65 -3.14
C ALA A 388 -20.86 -27.95 -3.94
N GLN A 389 -21.27 -27.86 -5.22
CA GLN A 389 -21.47 -29.05 -6.06
C GLN A 389 -20.17 -29.84 -6.27
N ALA A 390 -19.03 -29.16 -6.37
CA ALA A 390 -17.73 -29.81 -6.51
C ALA A 390 -17.36 -30.67 -5.28
N PHE A 391 -17.94 -30.36 -4.11
CA PHE A 391 -17.71 -31.12 -2.88
C PHE A 391 -18.77 -32.21 -2.63
N GLY A 392 -19.81 -32.30 -3.46
CA GLY A 392 -20.97 -33.18 -3.25
C GLY A 392 -22.15 -32.51 -2.52
N GLY A 393 -22.03 -31.25 -2.13
CA GLY A 393 -23.08 -30.50 -1.46
C GLY A 393 -22.56 -29.45 -0.47
N MET A 394 -23.49 -28.65 0.07
CA MET A 394 -23.19 -27.66 1.10
C MET A 394 -22.64 -28.29 2.40
N PRO A 395 -23.16 -29.44 2.89
CA PRO A 395 -22.60 -30.09 4.07
C PRO A 395 -21.14 -30.50 3.88
N GLU A 396 -20.79 -31.05 2.72
CA GLU A 396 -19.46 -31.53 2.38
C GLU A 396 -18.48 -30.38 2.18
N LEU A 397 -18.91 -29.28 1.52
CA LEU A 397 -18.13 -28.06 1.43
C LEU A 397 -17.81 -27.50 2.83
N ARG A 398 -18.82 -27.44 3.71
CA ARG A 398 -18.64 -26.95 5.08
C ARG A 398 -17.68 -27.84 5.86
N ALA A 399 -17.82 -29.16 5.75
CA ALA A 399 -16.91 -30.10 6.39
C ALA A 399 -15.46 -29.96 5.86
N ALA A 400 -15.28 -29.72 4.57
CA ALA A 400 -13.98 -29.47 3.97
C ALA A 400 -13.34 -28.17 4.48
N ILE A 401 -14.14 -27.09 4.58
CA ILE A 401 -13.70 -25.81 5.17
C ILE A 401 -13.34 -26.01 6.64
N ASP A 402 -14.22 -26.61 7.46
CA ASP A 402 -13.96 -26.85 8.88
C ASP A 402 -12.68 -27.70 9.08
N LYS A 403 -12.45 -28.68 8.20
CA LYS A 403 -11.22 -29.48 8.19
C LYS A 403 -9.99 -28.65 7.81
N LEU A 404 -10.10 -27.79 6.79
CA LEU A 404 -9.04 -26.85 6.40
C LEU A 404 -8.65 -25.95 7.58
N ILE A 405 -9.62 -25.34 8.26
CA ILE A 405 -9.39 -24.49 9.45
C ILE A 405 -8.69 -25.27 10.56
N THR A 406 -9.14 -26.50 10.81
CA THR A 406 -8.52 -27.38 11.81
C THR A 406 -7.05 -27.65 11.50
N LEU A 407 -6.72 -27.92 10.23
CA LEU A 407 -5.34 -28.20 9.81
C LEU A 407 -4.45 -26.95 9.82
N ILE A 408 -5.00 -25.74 9.65
CA ILE A 408 -4.24 -24.48 9.77
C ILE A 408 -3.73 -24.27 11.20
N TYR A 409 -4.55 -24.62 12.19
CA TYR A 409 -4.32 -24.22 13.59
C TYR A 409 -3.94 -25.37 14.53
N MET A 410 -4.01 -26.65 14.13
CA MET A 410 -3.52 -27.78 14.93
C MET A 410 -1.98 -27.81 14.99
N GLU A 411 -1.44 -28.20 16.15
CA GLU A 411 -0.03 -28.10 16.58
C GLU A 411 1.03 -28.72 15.66
N GLU A 412 0.67 -29.50 14.63
CA GLU A 412 1.65 -30.05 13.69
C GLU A 412 2.09 -29.03 12.63
N ALA A 413 1.43 -27.88 12.53
CA ALA A 413 1.70 -26.83 11.52
C ALA A 413 2.69 -25.72 11.97
N ALA A 414 3.35 -25.86 13.12
CA ALA A 414 4.34 -24.92 13.66
C ALA A 414 5.78 -25.42 13.47
#